data_AF-A0A8H4PHA3-F1
#
_entry.id   AF-A0A8H4PHA3-F1
#
_cell.length_a   1.000
_cell.length_b   1.000
_cell.length_c   1.000
_cell.angle_alpha   90.00
_cell.angle_beta   90.00
_cell.angle_gamma   90.00
#
_symmetry.space_group_name_H-M   'P 1'
#
loop_
_entity.id
_entity.type
_entity.pdbx_description
1 polymer ?
#
loop_
_entity_poly.entity_id
_entity_poly.type
_entity_poly.pdbx_seq_one_letter_code
_entity_poly.pdbx_strand_id
1 'polypeptide(L)'
;VIGIDGREHISNKATVWRWRNAFQNDFAARMQWTLRPDFVSCNHHPVITINGDAGLAPIRVEVEAGWVVSFDASATYDPDGDDLTFKWFHYKEPGWTMTQLGHEGSDLEIKVLDADGVKVDVTVPPPERSCLEFFEKKPLKRGPVLHLILEVVDSGSPPLTSYRRILIQPINPDV
;
A
#
# COMPACT_ATOMS: atom_id res chain seq x y z
N VAL A 1 -8.78 -4.81 -12.35
CA VAL A 1 -9.44 -3.79 -11.49
C VAL A 1 -10.94 -4.00 -11.61
N ILE A 2 -11.67 -4.05 -10.49
CA ILE A 2 -13.12 -4.19 -10.53
C ILE A 2 -13.74 -2.83 -10.86
N GLY A 3 -14.53 -2.78 -11.93
CA GLY A 3 -15.26 -1.58 -12.34
C GLY A 3 -16.53 -1.37 -11.51
N ILE A 4 -17.15 -0.20 -11.66
CA ILE A 4 -18.48 0.09 -11.07
C ILE A 4 -19.57 -0.86 -11.58
N ASP A 5 -19.33 -1.51 -12.72
CA ASP A 5 -20.17 -2.55 -13.30
C ASP A 5 -19.98 -3.92 -12.63
N GLY A 6 -19.12 -4.00 -11.60
CA GLY A 6 -18.76 -5.23 -10.89
C GLY A 6 -17.88 -6.18 -11.70
N ARG A 7 -17.47 -5.80 -12.91
CA ARG A 7 -16.66 -6.66 -13.79
C ARG A 7 -15.18 -6.42 -13.57
N GLU A 8 -14.40 -7.45 -13.80
CA GLU A 8 -12.95 -7.31 -13.83
C GLU A 8 -12.49 -6.73 -15.17
N HIS A 9 -11.73 -5.63 -15.10
CA HIS A 9 -11.12 -4.98 -16.25
C HIS A 9 -9.60 -5.16 -16.21
N ILE A 10 -9.04 -5.67 -17.31
CA ILE A 10 -7.60 -5.84 -17.54
C ILE A 10 -7.22 -5.02 -18.77
N SER A 11 -6.58 -3.87 -18.56
CA SER A 11 -6.05 -3.02 -19.64
C SER A 11 -4.97 -2.08 -19.09
N ASN A 12 -4.19 -1.47 -19.98
CA ASN A 12 -3.26 -0.39 -19.61
C ASN A 12 -3.96 0.85 -19.05
N LYS A 13 -5.26 1.03 -19.30
CA LYS A 13 -6.06 2.11 -18.70
C LYS A 13 -6.53 1.73 -17.29
N ALA A 14 -6.84 0.45 -17.08
CA ALA A 14 -7.27 -0.06 -15.77
C ALA A 14 -6.21 0.17 -14.68
N THR A 15 -4.91 0.13 -15.04
CA THR A 15 -3.81 0.44 -14.11
C THR A 15 -3.80 1.88 -13.60
N VAL A 16 -4.47 2.81 -14.31
CA VAL A 16 -4.71 4.19 -13.87
C VAL A 16 -6.07 4.32 -13.19
N TRP A 17 -7.10 3.62 -13.67
CA TRP A 17 -8.47 3.78 -13.20
C TRP A 17 -8.67 3.50 -11.72
N ARG A 18 -7.90 2.56 -11.15
CA ARG A 18 -7.99 2.28 -9.70
C ARG A 18 -7.68 3.48 -8.82
N TRP A 19 -6.90 4.44 -9.32
CA TRP A 19 -6.51 5.66 -8.59
C TRP A 19 -7.38 6.87 -8.93
N ARG A 20 -8.45 6.68 -9.71
CA ARG A 20 -9.23 7.77 -10.30
C ARG A 20 -9.81 8.73 -9.29
N ASN A 21 -10.41 8.22 -8.22
CA ASN A 21 -10.99 9.09 -7.21
C ASN A 21 -9.91 9.95 -6.55
N ALA A 22 -8.78 9.34 -6.16
CA ALA A 22 -7.67 10.06 -5.53
C ALA A 22 -7.13 11.20 -6.42
N PHE A 23 -6.79 10.94 -7.69
CA PHE A 23 -6.21 11.99 -8.53
C PHE A 23 -7.23 13.05 -8.99
N GLN A 24 -8.51 12.71 -9.09
CA GLN A 24 -9.56 13.71 -9.39
C GLN A 24 -9.81 14.63 -8.19
N ASN A 25 -9.86 14.06 -6.99
CA ASN A 25 -10.02 14.82 -5.76
C ASN A 25 -8.79 15.70 -5.48
N ASP A 26 -7.57 15.18 -5.67
CA ASP A 26 -6.32 15.96 -5.58
C ASP A 26 -6.36 17.16 -6.52
N PHE A 27 -6.75 16.95 -7.79
CA PHE A 27 -6.85 18.06 -8.73
C PHE A 27 -7.91 19.09 -8.30
N ALA A 28 -9.09 18.63 -7.86
CA ALA A 28 -10.16 19.51 -7.41
C ALA A 28 -9.75 20.34 -6.18
N ALA A 29 -9.10 19.75 -5.18
CA ALA A 29 -8.58 20.47 -4.01
C ALA A 29 -7.51 21.48 -4.40
N ARG A 30 -6.56 21.09 -5.27
CA ARG A 30 -5.54 22.02 -5.78
C ARG A 30 -6.13 23.20 -6.54
N MET A 31 -7.27 23.04 -7.21
CA MET A 31 -7.99 24.17 -7.80
C MET A 31 -8.57 25.08 -6.72
N GLN A 32 -9.14 24.55 -5.64
CA GLN A 32 -9.59 25.36 -4.51
C GLN A 32 -8.44 26.16 -3.88
N TRP A 33 -7.26 25.55 -3.75
CA TRP A 33 -6.06 26.23 -3.22
C TRP A 33 -5.66 27.47 -4.03
N THR A 34 -5.99 27.53 -5.32
CA THR A 34 -5.72 28.73 -6.15
C THR A 34 -6.74 29.86 -5.95
N LEU A 35 -7.92 29.53 -5.44
CA LEU A 35 -9.02 30.47 -5.25
C LEU A 35 -9.08 31.03 -3.83
N ARG A 36 -8.35 30.41 -2.90
CA ARG A 36 -8.34 30.75 -1.48
C ARG A 36 -6.94 31.17 -1.04
N PRO A 37 -6.80 32.32 -0.35
CA PRO A 37 -5.48 32.80 0.08
C PRO A 37 -4.99 32.12 1.37
N ASP A 38 -5.89 31.51 2.14
CA ASP A 38 -5.62 30.94 3.45
C ASP A 38 -5.66 29.42 3.44
N PHE A 39 -4.75 28.80 4.19
CA PHE A 39 -4.64 27.35 4.33
C PHE A 39 -5.97 26.75 4.82
N VAL A 40 -6.45 27.24 5.96
CA VAL A 40 -7.60 26.66 6.69
C VAL A 40 -8.93 26.61 5.94
N SER A 41 -9.08 27.34 4.82
CA SER A 41 -10.31 27.27 4.00
C SER A 41 -10.30 26.18 2.94
N CYS A 42 -9.24 25.37 2.88
CA CYS A 42 -9.10 24.26 1.95
C CYS A 42 -8.68 22.98 2.68
N ASN A 43 -9.09 21.84 2.12
CA ASN A 43 -8.62 20.53 2.56
C ASN A 43 -7.19 20.24 2.06
N HIS A 44 -6.39 19.51 2.84
CA HIS A 44 -5.05 19.07 2.53
C HIS A 44 -4.87 17.57 2.75
N HIS A 45 -3.76 17.04 2.24
CA HIS A 45 -3.56 15.59 2.27
C HIS A 45 -3.13 15.11 3.67
N PRO A 46 -3.60 13.92 4.09
CA PRO A 46 -3.10 13.26 5.29
C PRO A 46 -1.58 13.05 5.23
N VAL A 47 -0.90 13.17 6.37
CA VAL A 47 0.55 12.97 6.49
C VAL A 47 0.83 11.63 7.16
N ILE A 48 1.20 10.64 6.34
CA ILE A 48 1.45 9.26 6.80
C ILE A 48 2.80 9.14 7.50
N THR A 49 2.77 8.51 8.68
CA THR A 49 3.96 8.06 9.43
C THR A 49 3.79 6.59 9.78
N ILE A 50 4.76 5.73 9.47
CA ILE A 50 4.74 4.30 9.82
C ILE A 50 5.98 3.97 10.64
N ASN A 51 5.81 3.40 11.84
CA ASN A 51 6.90 3.07 12.77
C ASN A 51 7.85 4.26 13.03
N GLY A 52 7.30 5.49 13.07
CA GLY A 52 8.06 6.74 13.22
C GLY A 52 8.70 7.28 11.94
N ASP A 53 8.62 6.55 10.81
CA ASP A 53 9.16 6.96 9.52
C ASP A 53 8.12 7.77 8.72
N ALA A 54 8.38 9.06 8.55
CA ALA A 54 7.52 10.01 7.85
C ALA A 54 8.04 10.35 6.44
N GLY A 55 7.21 11.01 5.64
CA GLY A 55 7.58 11.58 4.33
C GLY A 55 6.91 10.88 3.15
N LEU A 56 7.61 10.79 2.01
CA LEU A 56 7.04 10.18 0.76
C LEU A 56 7.81 8.96 0.21
N ALA A 57 9.06 8.75 0.64
CA ALA A 57 9.87 7.63 0.15
C ALA A 57 9.31 6.27 0.57
N PRO A 58 9.41 5.22 -0.26
CA PRO A 58 9.04 3.88 0.16
C PRO A 58 9.91 3.39 1.31
N ILE A 59 9.28 2.79 2.32
CA ILE A 59 9.96 2.09 3.42
C ILE A 59 10.49 0.77 2.87
N ARG A 60 11.70 0.39 3.25
CA ARG A 60 12.33 -0.89 2.84
C ARG A 60 12.63 -1.70 4.08
N VAL A 61 12.19 -2.95 4.10
CA VAL A 61 12.47 -3.90 5.17
C VAL A 61 12.90 -5.23 4.59
N GLU A 62 13.82 -5.89 5.28
CA GLU A 62 14.21 -7.28 5.02
C GLU A 62 13.60 -8.12 6.13
N VAL A 63 12.90 -9.17 5.74
CA VAL A 63 12.15 -10.02 6.68
C VAL A 63 12.41 -11.47 6.29
N GLU A 64 12.68 -12.30 7.29
CA GLU A 64 12.81 -13.73 7.08
C GLU A 64 11.48 -14.30 6.57
N ALA A 65 11.54 -15.15 5.55
CA ALA A 65 10.35 -15.76 4.99
C ALA A 65 9.64 -16.63 6.06
N GLY A 66 8.31 -16.50 6.16
CA GLY A 66 7.51 -17.15 7.21
C GLY A 66 7.36 -16.32 8.49
N TRP A 67 8.08 -15.21 8.64
CA TRP A 67 7.99 -14.35 9.82
C TRP A 67 6.92 -13.28 9.71
N VAL A 68 6.54 -12.74 10.86
CA VAL A 68 5.61 -11.62 11.01
C VAL A 68 6.37 -10.34 11.25
N VAL A 69 5.95 -9.26 10.59
CA VAL A 69 6.43 -7.89 10.81
C VAL A 69 5.25 -6.98 11.13
N SER A 70 5.40 -6.12 12.14
CA SER A 70 4.35 -5.18 12.55
C SER A 70 4.59 -3.78 11.96
N PHE A 71 3.51 -3.15 11.51
CA PHE A 71 3.50 -1.76 11.05
C PHE A 71 2.48 -0.96 11.84
N ASP A 72 2.92 0.18 12.39
CA ASP A 72 2.13 1.08 13.23
C ASP A 72 2.03 2.44 12.57
N ALA A 73 0.83 2.81 12.11
CA ALA A 73 0.56 4.10 11.49
C ALA A 73 -0.02 5.16 12.45
N SER A 74 0.02 4.94 13.77
CA SER A 74 -0.66 5.79 14.77
C SER A 74 -0.16 7.23 14.87
N ALA A 75 1.03 7.52 14.34
CA ALA A 75 1.55 8.89 14.23
C ALA A 75 1.14 9.59 12.92
N THR A 76 0.29 8.96 12.10
CA THR A 76 -0.35 9.59 10.94
C THR A 76 -1.36 10.62 11.42
N TYR A 77 -1.40 11.78 10.77
CA TYR A 77 -2.32 12.85 11.14
C TYR A 77 -2.84 13.57 9.91
N ASP A 78 -3.97 14.23 10.10
CA ASP A 78 -4.55 15.15 9.14
C ASP A 78 -4.19 16.60 9.57
N PRO A 79 -3.62 17.43 8.68
CA PRO A 79 -3.23 18.80 9.03
C PRO A 79 -4.44 19.74 9.25
N ASP A 80 -5.61 19.37 8.75
CA ASP A 80 -6.86 20.12 8.88
C ASP A 80 -7.71 19.62 10.07
N GLY A 81 -7.33 18.47 10.64
CA GLY A 81 -7.96 17.85 11.80
C GLY A 81 -9.11 16.91 11.44
N ASP A 82 -9.19 16.50 10.17
CA ASP A 82 -10.22 15.59 9.68
C ASP A 82 -10.01 14.14 10.17
N ASP A 83 -11.11 13.38 10.28
CA ASP A 83 -11.06 11.95 10.59
C ASP A 83 -10.37 11.18 9.45
N LEU A 84 -9.59 10.15 9.80
CA LEU A 84 -8.81 9.35 8.87
C LEU A 84 -9.28 7.90 8.78
N THR A 85 -9.36 7.38 7.57
CA THR A 85 -9.62 5.95 7.30
C THR A 85 -8.35 5.27 6.78
N PHE A 86 -8.01 4.11 7.35
CA PHE A 86 -6.81 3.34 7.02
C PHE A 86 -7.15 2.08 6.24
N LYS A 87 -6.40 1.81 5.17
CA LYS A 87 -6.55 0.58 4.39
C LYS A 87 -5.21 0.03 3.93
N TRP A 88 -4.96 -1.21 4.30
CA TRP A 88 -3.76 -1.95 3.95
C TRP A 88 -4.08 -2.99 2.87
N PHE A 89 -3.24 -3.05 1.83
CA PHE A 89 -3.39 -4.09 0.83
C PHE A 89 -2.07 -4.48 0.18
N HIS A 90 -1.99 -5.75 -0.23
CA HIS A 90 -0.88 -6.26 -1.00
C HIS A 90 -1.02 -5.83 -2.47
N TYR A 91 -0.11 -4.99 -2.94
CA TYR A 91 -0.03 -4.55 -4.33
C TYR A 91 0.84 -5.54 -5.12
N LYS A 92 0.24 -6.62 -5.62
CA LYS A 92 0.99 -7.75 -6.19
C LYS A 92 1.64 -7.40 -7.54
N GLU A 93 0.96 -6.66 -8.37
CA GLU A 93 1.31 -6.48 -9.79
C GLU A 93 2.76 -6.01 -10.06
N PRO A 94 3.42 -5.18 -9.23
CA PRO A 94 4.82 -4.78 -9.45
C PRO A 94 5.87 -5.83 -9.03
N GLY A 95 5.50 -6.83 -8.22
CA GLY A 95 6.44 -7.84 -7.69
C GLY A 95 6.68 -9.02 -8.63
N TRP A 96 5.82 -9.20 -9.63
CA TRP A 96 5.80 -10.38 -10.48
C TRP A 96 5.40 -10.05 -11.92
N THR A 97 5.82 -10.91 -12.85
CA THR A 97 5.25 -10.90 -14.20
C THR A 97 3.81 -11.41 -14.19
N MET A 98 3.02 -11.06 -15.22
CA MET A 98 1.64 -11.52 -15.36
C MET A 98 1.52 -13.05 -15.30
N THR A 99 2.48 -13.77 -15.88
CA THR A 99 2.53 -15.25 -15.85
C THR A 99 2.74 -15.78 -14.43
N GLN A 100 3.58 -15.12 -13.63
CA GLN A 100 3.85 -15.55 -12.25
C GLN A 100 2.68 -15.24 -11.31
N LEU A 101 2.00 -14.10 -11.48
CA LEU A 101 0.85 -13.71 -10.65
C LEU A 101 -0.26 -14.76 -10.60
N GLY A 102 -0.50 -15.49 -11.69
CA GLY A 102 -1.52 -16.54 -11.76
C GLY A 102 -1.14 -17.86 -11.08
N HIS A 103 0.14 -18.07 -10.74
CA HIS A 103 0.67 -19.34 -10.26
C HIS A 103 1.42 -19.25 -8.91
N GLU A 104 1.98 -18.09 -8.57
CA GLU A 104 2.89 -17.85 -7.43
C GLU A 104 2.39 -16.74 -6.48
N GLY A 105 1.08 -16.63 -6.26
CA GLY A 105 0.52 -15.65 -5.30
C GLY A 105 1.00 -15.91 -3.86
N SER A 106 2.20 -15.44 -3.54
CA SER A 106 2.75 -15.35 -2.19
C SER A 106 2.04 -14.22 -1.48
N ASP A 107 0.84 -14.53 -0.99
CA ASP A 107 -0.03 -13.54 -0.40
C ASP A 107 0.48 -13.16 0.98
N LEU A 108 0.82 -11.88 1.15
CA LEU A 108 0.94 -11.29 2.47
C LEU A 108 -0.38 -11.52 3.22
N GLU A 109 -0.30 -12.17 4.36
CA GLU A 109 -1.41 -12.20 5.31
C GLU A 109 -1.36 -10.92 6.12
N ILE A 110 -2.41 -10.12 6.05
CA ILE A 110 -2.50 -8.84 6.76
C ILE A 110 -3.54 -9.00 7.87
N LYS A 111 -3.08 -8.92 9.12
CA LYS A 111 -3.91 -8.99 10.31
C LYS A 111 -3.98 -7.60 10.94
N VAL A 112 -5.16 -7.01 10.93
CA VAL A 112 -5.44 -5.76 11.63
C VAL A 112 -5.44 -5.98 13.15
N LEU A 113 -4.78 -5.10 13.90
CA LEU A 113 -4.56 -5.24 15.35
C LEU A 113 -5.46 -4.36 16.21
N ASP A 114 -6.11 -3.37 15.62
CA ASP A 114 -7.02 -2.43 16.29
C ASP A 114 -8.32 -2.24 15.50
N ALA A 115 -9.29 -1.53 16.08
CA ALA A 115 -10.62 -1.37 15.46
C ALA A 115 -10.58 -0.54 14.17
N ASP A 116 -9.59 0.35 14.03
CA ASP A 116 -9.56 1.41 13.03
C ASP A 116 -8.59 1.10 11.87
N GLY A 117 -7.85 -0.01 11.95
CA GLY A 117 -6.90 -0.42 10.93
C GLY A 117 -5.57 0.35 10.98
N VAL A 118 -5.26 1.00 12.10
CA VAL A 118 -4.07 1.84 12.24
C VAL A 118 -2.79 0.99 12.31
N LYS A 119 -2.88 -0.20 12.91
CA LYS A 119 -1.78 -1.13 13.12
C LYS A 119 -2.10 -2.48 12.48
N VAL A 120 -1.09 -3.05 11.84
CA VAL A 120 -1.18 -4.36 11.20
C VAL A 120 0.02 -5.23 11.53
N ASP A 121 -0.23 -6.51 11.72
CA ASP A 121 0.77 -7.56 11.58
C ASP A 121 0.70 -8.11 10.15
N VAL A 122 1.86 -8.28 9.54
CA VAL A 122 2.00 -8.78 8.17
C VAL A 122 2.87 -10.03 8.19
N THR A 123 2.26 -11.18 7.87
CA THR A 123 2.98 -12.44 7.73
C THR A 123 3.57 -12.54 6.33
N VAL A 124 4.88 -12.68 6.25
CA VAL A 124 5.59 -12.97 5.01
C VAL A 124 5.43 -14.46 4.69
N PRO A 125 5.07 -14.84 3.46
CA PRO A 125 4.92 -16.25 3.10
C PRO A 125 6.22 -17.03 3.33
N PRO A 126 6.12 -18.34 3.65
CA PRO A 126 7.29 -19.16 3.96
C PRO A 126 8.21 -19.32 2.74
N PRO A 127 9.47 -19.78 2.94
CA PRO A 127 10.49 -19.81 1.89
C PRO A 127 10.06 -20.56 0.62
N GLU A 128 9.28 -21.63 0.75
CA GLU A 128 8.80 -22.44 -0.39
C GLU A 128 7.82 -21.69 -1.29
N ARG A 129 7.30 -20.55 -0.83
CA ARG A 129 6.40 -19.68 -1.59
C ARG A 129 7.03 -18.34 -1.94
N SER A 130 7.79 -17.73 -1.04
CA SER A 130 8.32 -16.37 -1.22
C SER A 130 9.77 -16.35 -1.69
N CYS A 131 10.51 -17.46 -1.59
CA CYS A 131 11.94 -17.53 -1.87
C CYS A 131 12.26 -18.72 -2.79
N LEU A 132 11.49 -18.87 -3.87
CA LEU A 132 11.62 -19.95 -4.85
C LEU A 132 11.66 -19.34 -6.26
N GLU A 133 12.56 -19.83 -7.11
CA GLU A 133 12.54 -19.53 -8.54
C GLU A 133 11.47 -20.39 -9.23
N PHE A 134 10.69 -19.77 -10.12
CA PHE A 134 9.47 -20.36 -10.67
C PHE A 134 9.70 -21.60 -11.55
N PHE A 135 10.63 -21.54 -12.51
CA PHE A 135 10.76 -22.58 -13.53
C PHE A 135 11.49 -23.81 -13.02
N GLU A 136 12.57 -23.61 -12.27
CA GLU A 136 13.45 -24.65 -11.76
C GLU A 136 13.11 -25.06 -10.33
N LYS A 137 12.19 -24.36 -9.67
CA LYS A 137 11.86 -24.55 -8.24
C LYS A 137 13.09 -24.51 -7.36
N LYS A 138 14.03 -23.64 -7.71
CA LYS A 138 15.29 -23.51 -7.00
C LYS A 138 15.12 -22.56 -5.82
N PRO A 139 15.52 -22.96 -4.59
CA PRO A 139 15.54 -22.06 -3.46
C PRO A 139 16.39 -20.81 -3.75
N LEU A 140 15.87 -19.65 -3.41
CA LEU A 140 16.53 -18.36 -3.54
C LEU A 140 16.88 -17.82 -2.16
N LYS A 141 18.08 -17.26 -2.01
CA LYS A 141 18.44 -16.49 -0.81
C LYS A 141 17.54 -15.26 -0.61
N ARG A 142 17.11 -14.65 -1.72
CA ARG A 142 16.25 -13.48 -1.77
C ARG A 142 15.08 -13.71 -2.70
N GLY A 143 13.87 -13.60 -2.16
CA GLY A 143 12.64 -13.62 -2.92
C GLY A 143 12.40 -12.39 -3.79
N PRO A 144 11.38 -12.40 -4.67
CA PRO A 144 10.84 -11.16 -5.22
C PRO A 144 10.37 -10.22 -4.10
N VAL A 145 10.48 -8.91 -4.35
CA VAL A 145 10.04 -7.89 -3.38
C VAL A 145 8.52 -7.88 -3.33
N LEU A 146 7.97 -8.05 -2.12
CA LEU A 146 6.54 -7.97 -1.85
C LEU A 146 6.18 -6.50 -1.54
N HIS A 147 5.08 -6.02 -2.09
CA HIS A 147 4.71 -4.60 -1.99
C HIS A 147 3.44 -4.42 -1.17
N LEU A 148 3.58 -3.90 0.04
CA LEU A 148 2.45 -3.49 0.87
C LEU A 148 2.17 -2.01 0.64
N ILE A 149 0.90 -1.65 0.54
CA ILE A 149 0.45 -0.25 0.45
C ILE A 149 -0.45 0.05 1.63
N LEU A 150 -0.17 1.16 2.32
CA LEU A 150 -1.11 1.86 3.17
C LEU A 150 -1.76 2.99 2.34
N GLU A 151 -3.08 2.97 2.26
CA GLU A 151 -3.96 4.04 1.76
C GLU A 151 -4.60 4.72 2.98
N VAL A 152 -4.46 6.05 3.08
CA VAL A 152 -5.10 6.87 4.11
C VAL A 152 -5.94 7.93 3.43
N VAL A 153 -7.22 8.02 3.82
CA VAL A 153 -8.19 8.95 3.25
C VAL A 153 -8.75 9.81 4.39
N ASP A 154 -8.77 11.13 4.21
CA ASP A 154 -9.46 12.05 5.13
C ASP A 154 -10.98 12.11 4.86
N SER A 155 -11.68 12.78 5.77
CA SER A 155 -13.12 13.05 5.68
C SER A 155 -13.43 14.46 5.15
N GLY A 156 -12.42 15.18 4.65
CA GLY A 156 -12.55 16.52 4.11
C GLY A 156 -13.25 16.58 2.75
N SER A 157 -13.32 17.78 2.17
CA SER A 157 -14.08 18.04 0.94
C SER A 157 -13.28 18.80 -0.11
N PRO A 158 -12.96 18.19 -1.27
CA PRO A 158 -13.12 16.75 -1.56
C PRO A 158 -12.20 15.91 -0.67
N PRO A 159 -12.52 14.61 -0.44
CA PRO A 159 -11.67 13.76 0.40
C PRO A 159 -10.34 13.50 -0.29
N LEU A 160 -9.22 13.75 0.39
CA LEU A 160 -7.88 13.56 -0.15
C LEU A 160 -7.29 12.24 0.34
N THR A 161 -6.35 11.71 -0.45
CA THR A 161 -5.80 10.38 -0.23
C THR A 161 -4.29 10.42 -0.31
N SER A 162 -3.65 9.91 0.74
CA SER A 162 -2.21 9.70 0.82
C SER A 162 -1.88 8.21 0.76
N TYR A 163 -0.70 7.90 0.22
CA TYR A 163 -0.22 6.53 0.09
C TYR A 163 1.19 6.39 0.66
N ARG A 164 1.44 5.27 1.33
CA ARG A 164 2.78 4.86 1.76
C ARG A 164 3.05 3.44 1.31
N ARG A 165 4.17 3.25 0.59
CA ARG A 165 4.59 1.94 0.09
C ARG A 165 5.67 1.35 0.98
N ILE A 166 5.50 0.09 1.36
CA ILE A 166 6.50 -0.71 2.06
C ILE A 166 6.97 -1.81 1.10
N LEU A 167 8.28 -1.89 0.93
CA LEU A 167 8.98 -2.87 0.13
C LEU A 167 9.54 -3.93 1.09
N ILE A 168 8.90 -5.08 1.11
CA ILE A 168 9.29 -6.21 1.97
C ILE A 168 10.13 -7.15 1.11
N GLN A 169 11.40 -7.31 1.45
CA GLN A 169 12.31 -8.26 0.81
C GLN A 169 12.33 -9.54 1.64
N PRO A 170 11.73 -10.65 1.16
CA PRO A 170 11.81 -11.94 1.83
C PRO A 170 13.24 -12.48 1.74
N ILE A 171 13.75 -12.99 2.86
CA ILE A 171 15.06 -13.64 2.98
C ILE A 171 14.86 -15.10 3.38
N ASN A 172 15.52 -16.00 2.68
CA ASN A 172 15.67 -17.40 3.09
C ASN A 172 17.06 -17.59 3.71
N PRO A 173 17.17 -17.83 5.03
CA PRO A 173 18.45 -17.97 5.70
C PRO A 173 19.14 -19.31 5.41
N ASP A 174 18.39 -20.30 4.90
CA ASP A 174 18.87 -21.66 4.65
C ASP A 174 19.61 -21.84 3.30
N VAL A 175 19.77 -20.75 2.53
CA VAL A 175 20.40 -20.70 1.19
C VAL A 175 21.52 -19.68 1.12
#